data_AF-A0A2K4YE13-F1
#
_entry.id   AF-A0A2K4YE13-F1
#
_cell.length_a   1.000
_cell.length_b   1.000
_cell.length_c   1.000
_cell.angle_alpha   90.00
_cell.angle_beta   90.00
_cell.angle_gamma   90.00
#
_symmetry.space_group_name_H-M   'P 1'
#
loop_
_entity.id
_entity.type
_entity.pdbx_description
1 polymer ?
#
loop_
_entity_poly.entity_id
_entity_poly.type
_entity_poly.pdbx_seq_one_letter_code
_entity_poly.pdbx_strand_id
1 'polypeptide(L)'
;VKSIAMSAAALAVIGGAAVGIAAVAAPMTEVQLAAVGAPLAPLPQEPPPPPAPAPVVPGQQLPTAEQLTNLCIQATDPGVGYSVKVGLVENGIAPDEGHVADHDLRKAYRNGNFPETFTVTNIVPAGPNMAAAQVAIAGPKFAGPVNKQLVFVQQGGNWVLQHDAALALLQAATAVN
;
A
#
# COMPACT_ATOMS: atom_id res chain seq x y z
N VAL A 1 18.81 -47.74 -4.21
CA VAL A 1 18.58 -48.71 -3.13
C VAL A 1 17.99 -47.99 -1.92
N LYS A 2 16.83 -48.45 -1.41
CA LYS A 2 16.25 -48.28 -0.04
C LYS A 2 15.89 -46.84 0.44
N SER A 3 14.60 -46.48 0.52
CA SER A 3 13.60 -46.73 1.61
C SER A 3 13.64 -45.65 2.72
N ILE A 4 12.62 -44.77 2.84
CA ILE A 4 11.44 -44.80 3.75
C ILE A 4 11.76 -44.64 5.25
N ALA A 5 11.18 -43.62 5.89
CA ALA A 5 10.67 -43.58 7.28
C ALA A 5 9.92 -42.23 7.45
N MET A 6 8.61 -42.08 7.65
CA MET A 6 7.59 -42.69 8.52
C MET A 6 7.71 -42.37 10.01
N SER A 7 6.93 -41.34 10.42
CA SER A 7 6.09 -41.19 11.64
C SER A 7 6.69 -41.13 13.05
N ALA A 8 6.22 -40.15 13.85
CA ALA A 8 5.93 -40.33 15.28
C ALA A 8 5.03 -39.18 15.82
N ALA A 9 3.89 -39.57 16.41
CA ALA A 9 2.95 -38.73 17.15
C ALA A 9 3.41 -38.51 18.61
N ALA A 10 2.98 -37.41 19.24
CA ALA A 10 3.01 -37.29 20.70
C ALA A 10 1.77 -36.53 21.19
N LEU A 11 0.85 -37.29 21.80
CA LEU A 11 -0.25 -36.82 22.64
C LEU A 11 0.32 -36.43 24.02
N ALA A 12 -0.07 -35.26 24.54
CA ALA A 12 0.07 -34.93 25.95
C ALA A 12 -1.27 -34.44 26.50
N VAL A 13 -1.60 -34.97 27.67
CA VAL A 13 -2.91 -35.00 28.33
C VAL A 13 -2.81 -34.21 29.65
N ILE A 14 -3.97 -33.87 30.24
CA ILE A 14 -4.22 -33.45 31.64
C ILE A 14 -3.88 -31.97 31.97
N GLY A 15 -4.69 -31.15 32.67
CA GLY A 15 -5.95 -31.30 33.39
C GLY A 15 -6.34 -29.94 34.05
N GLY A 16 -7.59 -29.73 34.44
CA GLY A 16 -7.93 -29.58 35.86
C GLY A 16 -9.16 -28.67 36.04
N ALA A 17 -10.06 -29.08 36.93
CA ALA A 17 -11.38 -28.49 37.21
C ALA A 17 -11.35 -27.55 38.43
N ALA A 18 -12.23 -26.56 38.48
CA ALA A 18 -12.70 -25.94 39.74
C ALA A 18 -14.10 -25.32 39.56
N VAL A 19 -14.89 -25.44 40.62
CA VAL A 19 -16.35 -25.31 40.75
C VAL A 19 -16.76 -23.91 41.25
N GLY A 20 -17.92 -23.41 40.84
CA GLY A 20 -18.60 -22.25 41.45
C GLY A 20 -20.09 -22.20 41.09
N ILE A 21 -20.96 -22.07 42.09
CA ILE A 21 -22.42 -22.27 42.07
C ILE A 21 -23.25 -20.96 42.15
N ALA A 22 -24.45 -21.02 41.54
CA ALA A 22 -25.74 -20.37 41.88
C ALA A 22 -25.96 -18.84 41.69
N ALA A 23 -26.96 -18.47 40.85
CA ALA A 23 -28.21 -17.74 41.23
C ALA A 23 -29.01 -17.26 39.98
N VAL A 24 -30.28 -16.92 40.20
CA VAL A 24 -31.46 -16.92 39.31
C VAL A 24 -31.80 -15.53 38.75
N ALA A 25 -32.40 -15.44 37.55
CA ALA A 25 -33.58 -14.61 37.17
C ALA A 25 -33.51 -13.98 35.75
N ALA A 26 -34.47 -14.41 34.91
CA ALA A 26 -35.33 -13.72 33.92
C ALA A 26 -34.82 -12.56 33.00
N PRO A 27 -35.42 -12.42 31.79
CA PRO A 27 -34.80 -11.84 30.61
C PRO A 27 -35.12 -10.36 30.45
N MET A 28 -34.23 -9.57 29.85
CA MET A 28 -34.57 -8.38 29.06
C MET A 28 -33.32 -7.76 28.42
N THR A 29 -33.52 -7.41 27.16
CA THR A 29 -32.65 -6.75 26.19
C THR A 29 -31.78 -5.62 26.75
N GLU A 30 -30.47 -5.71 26.58
CA GLU A 30 -29.63 -4.53 26.36
C GLU A 30 -28.34 -4.87 25.60
N VAL A 31 -28.12 -4.08 24.56
CA VAL A 31 -26.92 -4.05 23.72
C VAL A 31 -25.81 -3.39 24.52
N GLN A 32 -24.78 -4.14 24.93
CA GLN A 32 -23.44 -3.61 25.24
C GLN A 32 -22.40 -4.71 24.96
N LEU A 33 -21.54 -4.54 23.95
CA LEU A 33 -20.23 -3.86 24.01
C LEU A 33 -19.17 -4.68 24.75
N ALA A 34 -17.99 -4.73 24.12
CA ALA A 34 -16.72 -5.20 24.68
C ALA A 34 -16.63 -6.72 24.89
N ALA A 35 -15.51 -7.40 24.74
CA ALA A 35 -14.16 -7.09 24.29
C ALA A 35 -13.41 -8.44 24.38
N VAL A 36 -12.27 -8.51 23.69
CA VAL A 36 -11.10 -9.35 24.08
C VAL A 36 -11.24 -10.88 23.95
N GLY A 37 -10.31 -11.45 23.19
CA GLY A 37 -9.73 -12.76 23.52
C GLY A 37 -9.87 -13.81 22.42
N ALA A 38 -8.84 -13.95 21.59
CA ALA A 38 -8.62 -15.09 20.72
C ALA A 38 -8.56 -16.42 21.52
N PRO A 39 -8.72 -17.58 20.87
CA PRO A 39 -7.49 -18.30 20.54
C PRO A 39 -7.49 -18.97 19.14
N LEU A 40 -6.47 -18.62 18.36
CA LEU A 40 -5.54 -19.49 17.63
C LEU A 40 -6.08 -20.85 17.10
N ALA A 41 -6.34 -20.91 15.79
CA ALA A 41 -6.22 -22.09 14.95
C ALA A 41 -5.24 -21.79 13.79
N PRO A 42 -4.33 -22.70 13.40
CA PRO A 42 -3.35 -22.45 12.35
C PRO A 42 -4.03 -22.55 10.98
N LEU A 43 -4.54 -21.43 10.49
CA LEU A 43 -5.00 -21.30 9.11
C LEU A 43 -3.78 -21.34 8.18
N PRO A 44 -3.86 -22.03 7.03
CA PRO A 44 -2.87 -21.93 5.95
C PRO A 44 -2.57 -20.45 5.70
N GLN A 45 -1.29 -20.10 5.51
CA GLN A 45 -0.86 -18.71 5.26
C GLN A 45 -1.58 -18.15 4.03
N GLU A 46 -2.72 -17.52 4.29
CA GLU A 46 -3.40 -16.64 3.35
C GLU A 46 -2.46 -15.46 3.10
N PRO A 47 -2.27 -15.03 1.84
CA PRO A 47 -1.60 -13.76 1.55
C PRO A 47 -2.19 -12.66 2.45
N PRO A 48 -1.39 -11.70 2.95
CA PRO A 48 -1.89 -10.65 3.83
C PRO A 48 -3.15 -10.05 3.20
N PRO A 49 -4.29 -10.04 3.94
CA PRO A 49 -5.52 -9.42 3.46
C PRO A 49 -5.19 -8.02 2.96
N PRO A 50 -5.76 -7.58 1.81
CA PRO A 50 -5.73 -6.17 1.44
C PRO A 50 -6.14 -5.36 2.68
N PRO A 51 -5.39 -4.31 3.07
CA PRO A 51 -5.76 -3.52 4.22
C PRO A 51 -7.22 -3.13 4.10
N ALA A 52 -8.01 -3.42 5.15
CA ALA A 52 -9.42 -3.06 5.19
C ALA A 52 -9.56 -1.59 4.78
N PRO A 53 -10.52 -1.24 3.90
CA PRO A 53 -10.73 0.15 3.50
C PRO A 53 -10.76 1.01 4.76
N ALA A 54 -9.84 1.97 4.86
CA ALA A 54 -9.82 2.85 6.02
C ALA A 54 -11.19 3.54 6.12
N PRO A 55 -11.73 3.77 7.34
CA PRO A 55 -13.00 4.45 7.50
C PRO A 55 -12.98 5.74 6.69
N VAL A 56 -13.90 5.87 5.73
CA VAL A 56 -14.04 7.10 4.94
C VAL A 56 -14.43 8.19 5.93
N VAL A 57 -13.49 9.04 6.30
CA VAL A 57 -13.75 10.16 7.20
C VAL A 57 -14.78 11.06 6.48
N PRO A 58 -15.95 11.32 7.08
CA PRO A 58 -16.96 12.19 6.45
C PRO A 58 -16.34 13.55 6.12
N GLY A 59 -16.32 13.92 4.83
CA GLY A 59 -15.67 15.15 4.35
C GLY A 59 -14.26 14.97 3.77
N GLN A 60 -13.69 13.76 3.78
CA GLN A 60 -12.46 13.50 3.03
C GLN A 60 -12.73 13.36 1.55
N GLN A 61 -12.32 14.40 0.83
CA GLN A 61 -12.45 14.50 -0.61
C GLN A 61 -11.36 13.65 -1.24
N LEU A 62 -11.71 12.41 -1.63
CA LEU A 62 -10.83 11.51 -2.36
C LEU A 62 -10.27 12.21 -3.62
N PRO A 63 -9.00 11.97 -3.97
CA PRO A 63 -8.41 12.54 -5.17
C PRO A 63 -9.09 11.96 -6.41
N THR A 64 -9.18 12.75 -7.48
CA THR A 64 -9.63 12.23 -8.77
C THR A 64 -8.50 11.49 -9.49
N ALA A 65 -8.84 10.52 -10.34
CA ALA A 65 -7.86 9.78 -11.12
C ALA A 65 -6.98 10.69 -11.98
N GLU A 66 -7.58 11.72 -12.60
CA GLU A 66 -6.85 12.72 -13.39
C GLU A 66 -5.85 13.52 -12.56
N GLN A 67 -6.19 13.89 -11.32
CA GLN A 67 -5.27 14.58 -10.41
C GLN A 67 -4.06 13.69 -10.09
N LEU A 68 -4.30 12.42 -9.76
CA LEU A 68 -3.22 11.47 -9.44
C LEU A 68 -2.37 11.15 -10.68
N THR A 69 -2.98 11.03 -11.86
CA THR A 69 -2.25 10.87 -13.12
C THR A 69 -1.35 12.06 -13.40
N ASN A 70 -1.86 13.29 -13.29
CA ASN A 70 -1.08 14.51 -13.49
C ASN A 70 0.06 14.63 -12.47
N LEU A 71 -0.17 14.25 -11.22
CA LEU A 71 0.87 14.18 -10.19
C LEU A 71 1.98 13.19 -10.58
N CYS A 72 1.62 12.00 -11.06
CA CYS A 72 2.61 11.01 -11.51
C CYS A 72 3.41 11.51 -12.72
N ILE A 73 2.76 12.14 -13.71
CA ILE A 73 3.42 12.73 -14.88
C ILE A 73 4.42 13.81 -14.44
N GLN A 74 4.01 14.73 -13.56
CA GLN A 74 4.88 15.79 -13.06
C GLN A 74 6.04 15.21 -12.24
N ALA A 75 5.80 14.17 -11.46
CA ALA A 75 6.84 13.50 -10.68
C ALA A 75 7.89 12.80 -11.58
N THR A 76 7.48 12.19 -12.70
CA THR A 76 8.40 11.49 -13.62
C THR A 76 8.93 12.33 -14.78
N ASP A 77 8.55 13.61 -14.88
CA ASP A 77 9.02 14.49 -15.96
C ASP A 77 10.57 14.66 -15.95
N PRO A 78 11.30 14.17 -16.96
CA PRO A 78 12.77 14.29 -17.00
C PRO A 78 13.26 15.72 -17.31
N GLY A 79 12.37 16.60 -17.79
CA GLY A 79 12.66 17.99 -18.14
C GLY A 79 12.58 18.97 -16.96
N VAL A 80 11.96 18.56 -15.85
CA VAL A 80 11.79 19.39 -14.65
C VAL A 80 12.69 18.86 -13.53
N GLY A 81 13.41 19.75 -12.85
CA GLY A 81 14.31 19.34 -11.75
C GLY A 81 13.58 19.04 -10.44
N TYR A 82 14.20 18.23 -9.58
CA TYR A 82 13.63 17.83 -8.27
C TYR A 82 13.22 19.01 -7.38
N SER A 83 13.91 20.17 -7.49
CA SER A 83 13.61 21.37 -6.70
C SER A 83 12.21 21.94 -6.99
N VAL A 84 11.68 21.70 -8.19
CA VAL A 84 10.30 22.05 -8.57
C VAL A 84 9.33 20.93 -8.15
N LYS A 85 9.79 19.69 -8.08
CA LYS A 85 9.01 18.49 -7.69
C LYS A 85 8.94 18.26 -6.18
N VAL A 86 9.69 19.01 -5.37
CA VAL A 86 9.77 18.84 -3.90
C VAL A 86 8.40 18.94 -3.23
N GLY A 87 7.47 19.73 -3.80
CA GLY A 87 6.10 19.85 -3.31
C GLY A 87 5.15 18.73 -3.76
N LEU A 88 5.63 17.77 -4.56
CA LEU A 88 4.86 16.63 -5.04
C LEU A 88 5.06 15.37 -4.19
N VAL A 89 6.02 15.39 -3.26
CA VAL A 89 6.35 14.28 -2.37
C VAL A 89 6.19 14.71 -0.93
N GLU A 90 5.61 13.85 -0.10
CA GLU A 90 5.47 14.04 1.33
C GLU A 90 6.83 14.30 1.98
N ASN A 91 6.90 15.38 2.78
CA ASN A 91 8.12 15.85 3.46
C ASN A 91 9.26 16.29 2.50
N GLY A 92 8.98 16.34 1.20
CA GLY A 92 9.95 16.72 0.17
C GLY A 92 10.81 15.58 -0.34
N ILE A 93 11.78 15.96 -1.17
CA ILE A 93 12.81 15.09 -1.75
C ILE A 93 14.15 15.62 -1.24
N ALA A 94 14.96 14.76 -0.63
CA ALA A 94 16.30 15.15 -0.20
C ALA A 94 17.15 15.54 -1.42
N PRO A 95 18.03 16.56 -1.34
CA PRO A 95 18.82 17.02 -2.48
C PRO A 95 19.60 15.91 -3.19
N ASP A 96 20.27 15.05 -2.43
CA ASP A 96 21.07 13.94 -2.98
C ASP A 96 20.20 12.94 -3.76
N GLU A 97 19.03 12.61 -3.22
CA GLU A 97 18.06 11.72 -3.86
C GLU A 97 17.44 12.35 -5.10
N GLY A 98 17.08 13.64 -5.02
CA GLY A 98 16.53 14.39 -6.14
C GLY A 98 17.50 14.49 -7.32
N HIS A 99 18.80 14.65 -7.05
CA HIS A 99 19.83 14.63 -8.08
C HIS A 99 19.94 13.27 -8.78
N VAL A 100 19.86 12.17 -8.01
CA VAL A 100 19.88 10.80 -8.55
C VAL A 100 18.63 10.53 -9.37
N ALA A 101 17.45 10.89 -8.85
CA ALA A 101 16.17 10.75 -9.55
C ALA A 101 16.17 11.49 -10.90
N ASP A 102 16.57 12.76 -10.90
CA ASP A 102 16.70 13.57 -12.10
C ASP A 102 17.71 12.98 -13.09
N HIS A 103 18.84 12.45 -12.60
CA HIS A 103 19.84 11.82 -13.44
C HIS A 103 19.28 10.56 -14.13
N ASP A 104 18.59 9.71 -13.38
CA ASP A 104 18.07 8.44 -13.88
C ASP A 104 16.90 8.64 -14.82
N LEU A 105 16.00 9.60 -14.55
CA LEU A 105 14.93 10.01 -15.47
C LEU A 105 15.51 10.55 -16.78
N ARG A 106 16.53 11.42 -16.74
CA ARG A 106 17.20 11.90 -17.95
C ARG A 106 17.90 10.78 -18.72
N LYS A 107 18.48 9.81 -18.01
CA LYS A 107 19.11 8.63 -18.65
C LYS A 107 18.05 7.77 -19.34
N ALA A 108 16.95 7.46 -18.66
CA ALA A 108 15.83 6.71 -19.23
C ALA A 108 15.18 7.44 -20.43
N TYR A 109 15.05 8.77 -20.36
CA TYR A 109 14.62 9.60 -21.50
C TYR A 109 15.55 9.45 -22.70
N ARG A 110 16.88 9.56 -22.50
CA ARG A 110 17.87 9.35 -23.57
C ARG A 110 17.86 7.92 -24.13
N ASN A 111 17.48 6.94 -23.33
CA ASN A 111 17.34 5.54 -23.75
C ASN A 111 16.03 5.26 -24.51
N GLY A 112 15.13 6.24 -24.61
CA GLY A 112 13.85 6.12 -25.31
C GLY A 112 12.75 5.44 -24.49
N ASN A 113 12.84 5.48 -23.15
CA ASN A 113 11.81 4.93 -22.26
C ASN A 113 10.54 5.81 -22.20
N PHE A 114 10.61 7.04 -22.69
CA PHE A 114 9.54 8.03 -22.66
C PHE A 114 8.98 8.28 -24.07
N PRO A 115 7.72 8.75 -24.23
CA PRO A 115 6.79 9.17 -23.15
C PRO A 115 6.16 7.98 -22.43
N GLU A 116 6.04 8.10 -21.10
CA GLU A 116 5.29 7.16 -20.28
C GLU A 116 3.84 7.61 -20.10
N THR A 117 2.93 6.66 -19.96
CA THR A 117 1.52 6.89 -19.67
C THR A 117 1.15 6.25 -18.34
N PHE A 118 0.34 6.99 -17.56
CA PHE A 118 -0.09 6.57 -16.23
C PHE A 118 -1.62 6.43 -16.24
N THR A 119 -2.11 5.24 -15.90
CA THR A 119 -3.55 5.00 -15.72
C THR A 119 -3.83 4.71 -14.26
N VAL A 120 -4.52 5.62 -13.58
CA VAL A 120 -4.88 5.47 -12.17
C VAL A 120 -6.26 4.83 -12.05
N THR A 121 -6.35 3.77 -11.25
CA THR A 121 -7.58 3.01 -11.00
C THR A 121 -7.68 2.64 -9.51
N ASN A 122 -8.86 2.18 -9.08
CA ASN A 122 -9.07 1.63 -7.74
C ASN A 122 -8.58 2.55 -6.60
N ILE A 123 -9.06 3.79 -6.60
CA ILE A 123 -8.73 4.79 -5.57
C ILE A 123 -9.53 4.45 -4.31
N VAL A 124 -8.82 4.19 -3.22
CA VAL A 124 -9.40 3.83 -1.91
C VAL A 124 -8.79 4.70 -0.80
N PRO A 125 -9.54 5.01 0.26
CA PRO A 125 -8.98 5.66 1.43
C PRO A 125 -8.00 4.72 2.15
N ALA A 126 -6.82 5.23 2.48
CA ALA A 126 -5.73 4.48 3.13
C ALA A 126 -5.45 4.91 4.57
N GLY A 127 -6.10 5.99 5.03
CA GLY A 127 -5.96 6.55 6.37
C GLY A 127 -6.45 7.99 6.41
N PRO A 128 -6.38 8.67 7.57
CA PRO A 128 -6.72 10.08 7.66
C PRO A 128 -5.83 10.91 6.72
N ASN A 129 -6.45 11.59 5.74
CA ASN A 129 -5.76 12.43 4.75
C ASN A 129 -4.85 11.59 3.83
N MET A 130 -5.16 10.31 3.64
CA MET A 130 -4.39 9.41 2.79
C MET A 130 -5.31 8.64 1.85
N ALA A 131 -4.89 8.50 0.60
CA ALA A 131 -5.57 7.71 -0.41
C ALA A 131 -4.54 6.78 -1.08
N ALA A 132 -4.93 5.56 -1.39
CA ALA A 132 -4.09 4.65 -2.16
C ALA A 132 -4.78 4.31 -3.47
N ALA A 133 -4.01 4.19 -4.55
CA ALA A 133 -4.53 3.91 -5.88
C ALA A 133 -3.60 2.97 -6.65
N GLN A 134 -4.19 2.19 -7.55
CA GLN A 134 -3.45 1.34 -8.48
C GLN A 134 -3.08 2.17 -9.70
N VAL A 135 -1.78 2.31 -9.94
CA VAL A 135 -1.24 3.08 -11.07
C VAL A 135 -0.59 2.11 -12.05
N ALA A 136 -1.17 2.01 -13.24
CA ALA A 136 -0.60 1.27 -14.36
C ALA A 136 0.33 2.19 -15.15
N ILE A 137 1.61 1.82 -15.25
CA ILE A 137 2.65 2.56 -15.93
C ILE A 137 2.96 1.86 -17.26
N ALA A 138 2.77 2.54 -18.38
CA ALA A 138 3.08 2.01 -19.71
C ALA A 138 4.03 2.94 -20.46
N GLY A 139 4.81 2.40 -21.39
CA GLY A 139 5.85 3.14 -22.09
C GLY A 139 6.47 2.32 -23.21
N PRO A 140 7.19 2.94 -24.16
CA PRO A 140 7.75 2.30 -25.35
C PRO A 140 8.66 1.09 -25.07
N LYS A 141 9.28 1.05 -23.89
CA LYS A 141 10.24 0.02 -23.48
C LYS A 141 9.65 -1.00 -22.50
N PHE A 142 8.41 -0.84 -22.07
CA PHE A 142 7.75 -1.84 -21.25
C PHE A 142 7.09 -2.90 -22.14
N ALA A 143 7.26 -4.18 -21.79
CA ALA A 143 6.58 -5.29 -22.47
C ALA A 143 5.05 -5.29 -22.22
N GLY A 144 4.57 -4.48 -21.28
CA GLY A 144 3.17 -4.25 -20.94
C GLY A 144 3.03 -3.30 -19.74
N PRO A 145 1.80 -2.88 -19.37
CA PRO A 145 1.61 -1.99 -18.24
C PRO A 145 2.09 -2.59 -16.91
N VAL A 146 2.93 -1.85 -16.19
CA VAL A 146 3.42 -2.22 -14.86
C VAL A 146 2.50 -1.60 -13.81
N ASN A 147 1.74 -2.44 -13.10
CA ASN A 147 0.84 -1.99 -12.04
C ASN A 147 1.58 -1.82 -10.72
N LYS A 148 1.42 -0.66 -10.08
CA LYS A 148 1.95 -0.34 -8.75
C LYS A 148 0.85 0.26 -7.89
N GLN A 149 0.71 -0.23 -6.67
CA GLN A 149 -0.10 0.44 -5.66
C GLN A 149 0.71 1.61 -5.11
N LEU A 150 0.23 2.83 -5.33
CA LEU A 150 0.84 4.05 -4.80
C LEU A 150 -0.04 4.65 -3.72
N VAL A 151 0.61 5.25 -2.73
CA VAL A 151 -0.05 5.95 -1.62
C VAL A 151 0.18 7.44 -1.78
N PHE A 152 -0.89 8.20 -1.56
CA PHE A 152 -0.96 9.65 -1.68
C PHE A 152 -1.42 10.22 -0.35
N VAL A 153 -0.83 11.35 0.03
CA VAL A 153 -1.11 12.06 1.29
C VAL A 153 -1.63 13.44 0.94
N GLN A 154 -2.60 13.93 1.68
CA GLN A 154 -3.15 15.27 1.53
C GLN A 154 -2.42 16.23 2.48
N GLN A 155 -1.64 17.15 1.91
CA GLN A 155 -0.90 18.18 2.64
C GLN A 155 -1.34 19.58 2.19
N GLY A 156 -1.79 20.41 3.13
CA GLY A 156 -2.16 21.80 2.83
C GLY A 156 -3.29 21.95 1.80
N GLY A 157 -4.16 20.94 1.66
CA GLY A 157 -5.24 20.90 0.66
C GLY A 157 -4.84 20.33 -0.70
N ASN A 158 -3.57 19.99 -0.92
CA ASN A 158 -3.06 19.37 -2.14
C ASN A 158 -2.70 17.90 -1.90
N TRP A 159 -2.86 17.07 -2.93
CA TRP A 159 -2.45 15.67 -2.91
C TRP A 159 -0.98 15.55 -3.35
N VAL A 160 -0.18 14.85 -2.54
CA VAL A 160 1.24 14.57 -2.78
C VAL A 160 1.49 13.06 -2.68
N LEU A 161 2.54 12.56 -3.33
CA LEU A 161 2.96 11.17 -3.23
C LEU A 161 3.62 10.92 -1.86
N GLN A 162 3.32 9.78 -1.22
CA GLN A 162 4.17 9.31 -0.12
C GLN A 162 5.60 9.14 -0.64
N HIS A 163 6.59 9.42 0.21
CA HIS A 163 8.01 9.26 -0.12
C HIS A 163 8.35 7.88 -0.72
N ASP A 164 7.94 6.78 -0.07
CA ASP A 164 8.16 5.42 -0.60
C ASP A 164 7.44 5.17 -1.94
N ALA A 165 6.26 5.76 -2.11
CA ALA A 165 5.50 5.63 -3.36
C ALA A 165 6.19 6.39 -4.51
N ALA A 166 6.80 7.55 -4.23
CA ALA A 166 7.57 8.31 -5.20
C ALA A 166 8.83 7.55 -5.66
N LEU A 167 9.54 6.90 -4.73
CA LEU A 167 10.68 6.03 -5.05
C LEU A 167 10.25 4.82 -5.90
N ALA A 168 9.15 4.17 -5.54
CA ALA A 168 8.62 3.04 -6.30
C ALA A 168 8.20 3.44 -7.73
N LEU A 169 7.61 4.64 -7.89
CA LEU A 169 7.25 5.23 -9.18
C LEU A 169 8.51 5.50 -10.02
N LEU A 170 9.52 6.16 -9.44
CA LEU A 170 10.79 6.46 -10.09
C LEU A 170 11.51 5.18 -10.54
N GLN A 171 11.59 4.19 -9.67
CA GLN A 171 12.18 2.89 -9.99
C GLN A 171 11.44 2.21 -11.14
N ALA A 172 10.10 2.27 -11.16
CA ALA A 172 9.32 1.73 -12.25
C ALA A 172 9.56 2.49 -13.57
N ALA A 173 9.61 3.83 -13.53
CA ALA A 173 9.82 4.69 -14.71
C ALA A 173 11.22 4.57 -15.33
N THR A 174 12.22 4.29 -14.49
CA THR A 174 13.62 4.17 -14.92
C THR A 174 14.03 2.72 -15.21
N ALA A 175 13.17 1.75 -14.90
CA ALA A 175 13.42 0.35 -15.18
C ALA A 175 13.54 0.12 -16.70
N VAL A 176 14.62 -0.54 -17.11
CA VAL A 176 14.83 -0.99 -18.48
C VAL A 176 14.52 -2.49 -18.52
N ASN A 177 13.62 -2.93 -19.40
CA ASN A 177 13.48 -4.35 -19.76
C ASN A 177 14.31 -4.65 -21.01
#